data_AF-C7YVG6-F1
#
_entry.id   AF-C7YVG6-F1
#
_cell.length_a   1.000
_cell.length_b   1.000
_cell.length_c   1.000
_cell.angle_alpha   90.00
_cell.angle_beta   90.00
_cell.angle_gamma   90.00
#
_symmetry.space_group_name_H-M   'P 1'
#
loop_
_entity.id
_entity.type
_entity.pdbx_description
1 polymer ?
#
loop_
_entity_poly.entity_id
_entity_poly.type
_entity_poly.pdbx_seq_one_letter_code
_entity_poly.pdbx_strand_id
1 'polypeptide(L)'
;GSKPTDTAHLTIEAWSQGFLIGSLLIMASITLANMRSGVLLHKLILVELVLAAPNGFFTFFNPPVWGWYLSSTAVLLIASWTLHNVISWMKNKPFLQPRGSLIYISTIFLVQPYWVLELYANFTYFNGINHRIFVSTRPLEALCRDPWWVFTTANLFWNIKYRYEFGLIEIIRVSPRFGILLFSMCLSLLFIALDLLAVTPVLALGGINPFWKFASVFKCLTDTIILDDFKTALDKLSRHKMNQIYQLPFSNSG
;
A
#
# COMPACT_ATOMS: atom_id res chain seq x y z
N GLY A 1 -7.32 -14.50 20.74
CA GLY A 1 -6.15 -15.14 20.13
C GLY A 1 -5.03 -15.17 21.13
N SER A 2 -4.38 -16.32 21.28
CA SER A 2 -3.11 -16.44 22.00
C SER A 2 -1.93 -16.35 21.02
N LYS A 3 -0.72 -16.09 21.54
CA LYS A 3 0.51 -16.22 20.75
C LYS A 3 0.57 -17.64 20.15
N PRO A 4 0.84 -17.81 18.83
CA PRO A 4 0.99 -19.13 18.24
C PRO A 4 2.08 -19.95 18.95
N THR A 5 1.75 -21.17 19.36
CA THR A 5 2.69 -22.13 19.97
C THR A 5 3.15 -23.20 18.99
N ASP A 6 2.37 -23.44 17.94
CA ASP A 6 2.75 -24.32 16.84
C ASP A 6 3.95 -23.74 16.08
N THR A 7 4.94 -24.59 15.80
CA THR A 7 6.22 -24.18 15.21
C THR A 7 6.06 -23.72 13.77
N ALA A 8 5.19 -24.35 12.99
CA ALA A 8 4.93 -23.95 11.61
C ALA A 8 4.27 -22.56 11.56
N HIS A 9 3.24 -22.36 12.38
CA HIS A 9 2.56 -21.08 12.52
C HIS A 9 3.50 -19.96 13.00
N LEU A 10 4.32 -20.22 14.02
CA LEU A 10 5.29 -19.25 14.52
C LEU A 10 6.34 -18.89 13.46
N THR A 11 6.80 -19.87 12.67
CA THR A 11 7.78 -19.67 11.60
C THR A 11 7.23 -18.75 10.52
N ILE A 12 6.00 -18.99 10.05
CA ILE A 12 5.36 -18.17 9.02
C ILE A 12 5.14 -16.74 9.53
N GLU A 13 4.68 -16.58 10.77
CA GLU A 13 4.46 -15.27 11.36
C GLU A 13 5.78 -14.50 11.51
N ALA A 14 6.81 -15.13 12.09
CA ALA A 14 8.12 -14.51 12.28
C ALA A 14 8.78 -14.14 10.94
N TRP A 15 8.74 -15.03 9.95
CA TRP A 15 9.32 -14.77 8.63
C TRP A 15 8.62 -13.62 7.92
N SER A 16 7.28 -13.62 7.89
CA SER A 16 6.51 -12.58 7.22
C SER A 16 6.65 -11.21 7.91
N GLN A 17 6.78 -11.19 9.25
CA GLN A 17 7.12 -9.97 9.98
C GLN A 17 8.53 -9.48 9.68
N GLY A 18 9.52 -10.38 9.62
CA GLY A 18 10.89 -10.05 9.23
C GLY A 18 10.95 -9.44 7.82
N PHE A 19 10.21 -10.01 6.86
CA PHE A 19 10.07 -9.46 5.52
C PHE A 19 9.47 -8.05 5.53
N LEU A 20 8.38 -7.84 6.29
CA LEU A 20 7.74 -6.52 6.41
C LEU A 20 8.72 -5.49 6.97
N ILE A 21 9.30 -5.74 8.15
CA ILE A 21 10.22 -4.81 8.82
C ILE A 21 11.45 -4.52 7.98
N GLY A 22 12.11 -5.56 7.46
CA GLY A 22 13.29 -5.40 6.63
C GLY A 22 13.02 -4.55 5.40
N SER A 23 11.88 -4.78 4.73
CA SER A 23 11.48 -3.97 3.58
C SER A 23 11.20 -2.51 3.96
N LEU A 24 10.45 -2.26 5.04
CA LEU A 24 10.14 -0.91 5.51
C LEU A 24 11.42 -0.13 5.86
N LEU A 25 12.39 -0.77 6.52
CA LEU A 25 13.68 -0.14 6.88
C LEU A 25 14.50 0.24 5.65
N ILE A 26 14.59 -0.65 4.66
CA ILE A 26 15.28 -0.36 3.40
C ILE A 26 14.59 0.79 2.67
N MET A 27 13.27 0.76 2.55
CA MET A 27 12.49 1.83 1.90
C MET A 27 12.60 3.15 2.64
N ALA A 28 12.61 3.14 3.98
CA ALA A 28 12.80 4.33 4.80
C ALA A 28 14.19 4.94 4.57
N SER A 29 15.22 4.09 4.48
CA SER A 29 16.60 4.51 4.20
C SER A 29 16.71 5.14 2.81
N ILE A 30 16.10 4.52 1.78
CA ILE A 30 16.03 5.06 0.42
C ILE A 30 15.27 6.39 0.40
N THR A 31 14.15 6.47 1.12
CA THR A 31 13.33 7.68 1.18
C THR A 31 14.09 8.82 1.84
N LEU A 32 14.80 8.55 2.94
CA LEU A 32 15.67 9.51 3.63
C LEU A 32 16.79 10.00 2.71
N ALA A 33 17.49 9.08 2.03
CA ALA A 33 18.60 9.41 1.15
C ALA A 33 18.19 10.26 -0.05
N ASN A 34 16.96 10.07 -0.56
CA ASN A 34 16.43 10.81 -1.72
C ASN A 34 15.48 11.95 -1.32
N MET A 35 15.41 12.29 -0.02
CA MET A 35 14.48 13.32 0.45
C MET A 35 14.92 14.71 0.00
N ARG A 36 14.05 15.44 -0.70
CA ARG A 36 14.30 16.81 -1.13
C ARG A 36 13.68 17.81 -0.15
N SER A 37 14.40 18.87 0.16
CA SER A 37 13.86 19.96 0.99
C SER A 37 12.64 20.59 0.31
N GLY A 38 11.58 20.85 1.09
CA GLY A 38 10.33 21.45 0.60
C GLY A 38 9.30 20.47 0.00
N VAL A 39 9.64 19.20 -0.24
CA VAL A 39 8.68 18.21 -0.77
C VAL A 39 7.96 17.48 0.37
N LEU A 40 6.70 17.87 0.63
CA LEU A 40 5.88 17.26 1.69
C LEU A 40 5.68 15.75 1.49
N LEU A 41 5.53 15.31 0.24
CA LEU A 41 5.24 13.91 -0.09
C LEU A 41 6.30 12.95 0.45
N HIS A 42 7.59 13.30 0.40
CA HIS A 42 8.68 12.43 0.87
C HIS A 42 8.62 12.29 2.39
N LYS A 43 8.28 13.38 3.10
CA LYS A 43 8.14 13.37 4.56
C LYS A 43 6.96 12.49 4.98
N LEU A 44 5.84 12.57 4.26
CA LEU A 44 4.68 11.72 4.56
C LEU A 44 4.96 10.24 4.30
N ILE A 45 5.63 9.90 3.19
CA ILE A 45 6.05 8.52 2.89
C ILE A 45 6.98 8.00 3.99
N LEU A 46 7.94 8.81 4.45
CA LEU A 46 8.81 8.40 5.55
C LEU A 46 8.02 8.16 6.85
N VAL A 47 7.08 9.06 7.20
CA VAL A 47 6.24 8.91 8.39
C VAL A 47 5.38 7.66 8.30
N GLU A 48 4.81 7.36 7.13
CA GLU A 48 4.06 6.11 6.89
C GLU A 48 4.91 4.88 7.24
N LEU A 49 6.11 4.78 6.66
CA LEU A 49 7.03 3.66 6.90
C LEU A 49 7.39 3.51 8.38
N VAL A 50 7.65 4.63 9.06
CA VAL A 50 8.00 4.66 10.49
C VAL A 50 6.81 4.27 11.37
N LEU A 51 5.58 4.65 11.01
CA LEU A 51 4.38 4.29 11.76
C LEU A 51 4.05 2.79 11.63
N ALA A 52 4.28 2.18 10.46
CA ALA A 52 4.03 0.75 10.27
C ALA A 52 5.04 -0.14 11.01
N ALA A 53 6.31 0.30 11.10
CA ALA A 53 7.40 -0.56 11.57
C ALA A 53 7.22 -1.12 13.00
N PRO A 54 6.77 -0.38 14.03
CA PRO A 54 6.62 -0.94 15.38
C PRO A 54 5.75 -2.20 15.45
N ASN A 55 4.72 -2.33 14.61
CA ASN A 55 3.82 -3.47 14.69
C ASN A 55 4.52 -4.80 14.36
N GLY A 56 5.52 -4.84 13.48
CA GLY A 56 6.16 -6.11 13.14
C GLY A 56 7.08 -6.71 14.20
N PHE A 57 7.28 -6.03 15.33
CA PHE A 57 8.12 -6.50 16.44
C PHE A 57 7.37 -7.33 17.49
N PHE A 58 6.04 -7.47 17.40
CA PHE A 58 5.26 -8.11 18.48
C PHE A 58 5.67 -9.56 18.74
N THR A 59 6.20 -10.27 17.74
CA THR A 59 6.56 -11.70 17.83
C THR A 59 7.70 -11.97 18.82
N PHE A 60 8.52 -10.95 19.13
CA PHE A 60 9.61 -11.05 20.11
C PHE A 60 9.12 -11.18 21.55
N PHE A 61 7.90 -10.73 21.86
CA PHE A 61 7.39 -10.74 23.22
C PHE A 61 6.60 -12.01 23.53
N ASN A 62 6.55 -12.39 24.81
CA ASN A 62 5.70 -13.46 25.33
C ASN A 62 4.46 -12.86 26.01
N PRO A 63 3.34 -13.61 26.10
CA PRO A 63 2.20 -13.19 26.90
C PRO A 63 2.60 -12.88 28.36
N PRO A 64 2.03 -11.83 29.00
CA PRO A 64 0.96 -10.96 28.49
C PRO A 64 1.45 -9.81 27.59
N VAL A 65 2.76 -9.49 27.60
CA VAL A 65 3.35 -8.35 26.86
C VAL A 65 3.08 -8.44 25.36
N TRP A 66 3.06 -9.66 24.82
CA TRP A 66 2.72 -9.93 23.42
C TRP A 66 1.39 -9.28 22.98
N GLY A 67 0.30 -9.48 23.74
CA GLY A 67 -1.02 -8.96 23.38
C GLY A 67 -1.08 -7.44 23.49
N TRP A 68 -0.53 -6.88 24.57
CA TRP A 68 -0.46 -5.43 24.77
C TRP A 68 0.36 -4.72 23.70
N TYR A 69 1.54 -5.25 23.35
CA TYR A 69 2.40 -4.66 22.35
C TYR A 69 1.76 -4.72 20.96
N LEU A 70 1.21 -5.89 20.57
CA LEU A 70 0.51 -6.06 19.30
C LEU A 70 -0.64 -5.05 19.17
N SER A 71 -1.51 -4.95 20.17
CA SER A 71 -2.67 -4.07 20.10
C SER A 71 -2.33 -2.59 20.17
N SER A 72 -1.32 -2.21 20.96
CA SER A 72 -0.89 -0.80 21.05
C SER A 72 -0.24 -0.32 19.74
N THR A 73 0.60 -1.17 19.15
CA THR A 73 1.26 -0.85 17.87
C THR A 73 0.33 -0.97 16.66
N ALA A 74 -0.80 -1.69 16.77
CA ALA A 74 -1.84 -1.71 15.75
C ALA A 74 -2.43 -0.32 15.49
N VAL A 75 -2.45 0.57 16.48
CA VAL A 75 -2.84 1.98 16.32
C VAL A 75 -1.94 2.68 15.32
N LEU A 76 -0.62 2.48 15.44
CA LEU A 76 0.37 3.08 14.54
C LEU A 76 0.27 2.47 13.14
N LEU A 77 0.04 1.17 13.04
CA LEU A 77 -0.17 0.49 11.76
C LEU A 77 -1.41 1.03 11.02
N ILE A 78 -2.54 1.20 11.71
CA ILE A 78 -3.76 1.75 11.13
C ILE A 78 -3.57 3.23 10.74
N ALA A 79 -2.83 4.00 11.55
CA ALA A 79 -2.44 5.35 11.18
C ALA A 79 -1.59 5.37 9.90
N SER A 80 -0.65 4.42 9.75
CA SER A 80 0.11 4.22 8.52
C SER A 80 -0.79 3.89 7.34
N TRP A 81 -1.77 2.98 7.47
CA TRP A 81 -2.69 2.65 6.38
C TRP A 81 -3.55 3.84 5.97
N THR A 82 -4.02 4.62 6.94
CA THR A 82 -4.76 5.86 6.65
C THR A 82 -3.87 6.87 5.91
N LEU A 83 -2.62 7.03 6.35
CA LEU A 83 -1.66 7.92 5.72
C LEU A 83 -1.31 7.47 4.29
N HIS A 84 -1.14 6.17 4.05
CA HIS A 84 -0.96 5.60 2.72
C HIS A 84 -2.09 5.99 1.76
N ASN A 85 -3.34 5.91 2.22
CA ASN A 85 -4.50 6.30 1.41
C ASN A 85 -4.51 7.80 1.12
N VAL A 86 -4.05 8.64 2.05
CA VAL A 86 -3.86 10.09 1.82
C VAL A 86 -2.72 10.36 0.82
N ILE A 87 -1.60 9.65 0.90
CA ILE A 87 -0.49 9.74 -0.06
C ILE A 87 -0.96 9.34 -1.46
N SER A 88 -1.72 8.24 -1.56
CA SER A 88 -2.36 7.79 -2.80
C SER A 88 -3.31 8.85 -3.37
N TRP A 89 -4.12 9.49 -2.53
CA TRP A 89 -4.95 10.63 -2.94
C TRP A 89 -4.10 11.78 -3.48
N MET A 90 -3.05 12.20 -2.79
CA MET A 90 -2.17 13.30 -3.22
C MET A 90 -1.55 13.03 -4.58
N LYS A 91 -1.12 11.80 -4.83
CA LYS A 91 -0.55 11.35 -6.12
C LYS A 91 -1.60 11.30 -7.23
N ASN A 92 -2.81 10.88 -6.89
CA ASN A 92 -3.90 10.75 -7.86
C ASN A 92 -4.64 12.07 -8.13
N LYS A 93 -4.53 13.04 -7.22
CA LYS A 93 -5.22 14.35 -7.26
C LYS A 93 -5.10 15.08 -8.61
N PRO A 94 -3.94 15.13 -9.31
CA PRO A 94 -3.83 15.78 -10.61
C PRO A 94 -4.68 15.14 -11.73
N PHE A 95 -5.10 13.88 -11.55
CA PHE A 95 -5.92 13.15 -12.52
C PHE A 95 -7.41 13.18 -12.19
N LEU A 96 -7.80 13.72 -11.03
CA LEU A 96 -9.17 13.73 -10.56
C LEU A 96 -9.83 15.10 -10.77
N GLN A 97 -11.10 15.08 -11.15
CA GLN A 97 -11.94 16.28 -11.09
C GLN A 97 -12.16 16.70 -9.62
N PRO A 98 -12.48 17.99 -9.35
CA PRO A 98 -12.65 18.48 -7.97
C PRO A 98 -13.63 17.65 -7.12
N ARG A 99 -14.76 17.24 -7.71
CA ARG A 99 -15.76 16.37 -7.04
C ARG A 99 -15.20 14.98 -6.72
N GLY A 100 -14.49 14.36 -7.67
CA GLY A 100 -13.87 13.05 -7.47
C GLY A 100 -12.78 13.09 -6.39
N SER A 101 -12.00 14.17 -6.35
CA SER A 101 -11.00 14.41 -5.31
C SER A 101 -11.63 14.55 -3.91
N LEU A 102 -12.76 15.28 -3.82
CA LEU A 102 -13.51 15.41 -2.56
C LEU A 102 -14.11 14.08 -2.11
N ILE A 103 -14.70 13.29 -3.01
CA ILE A 103 -15.25 11.97 -2.70
C ILE A 103 -14.14 11.05 -2.18
N TYR A 104 -12.98 11.02 -2.86
CA TYR A 104 -11.84 10.18 -2.46
C TYR A 104 -11.42 10.46 -1.02
N ILE A 105 -11.17 11.72 -0.67
CA ILE A 105 -10.69 12.07 0.67
C ILE A 105 -11.80 11.93 1.72
N SER A 106 -13.06 12.22 1.38
CA SER A 106 -14.19 12.08 2.30
C SER A 106 -14.40 10.63 2.72
N THR A 107 -14.26 9.68 1.81
CA THR A 107 -14.41 8.26 2.14
C THR A 107 -13.31 7.76 3.08
N ILE A 108 -12.08 8.30 3.00
CA ILE A 108 -11.00 8.00 3.97
C ILE A 108 -11.39 8.43 5.39
N PHE A 109 -12.09 9.55 5.53
CA PHE A 109 -12.58 9.99 6.84
C PHE A 109 -13.77 9.15 7.32
N LEU A 110 -14.66 8.74 6.41
CA LEU A 110 -15.83 7.92 6.76
C LEU A 110 -15.47 6.53 7.27
N VAL A 111 -14.28 6.01 6.98
CA VAL A 111 -13.84 4.69 7.49
C VAL A 111 -13.24 4.73 8.89
N GLN A 112 -12.94 5.92 9.44
CA GLN A 112 -12.30 6.04 10.76
C GLN A 112 -13.11 5.39 11.91
N PRO A 113 -14.47 5.47 11.97
CA PRO A 113 -15.24 4.76 12.98
C PRO A 113 -15.05 3.24 12.96
N TYR A 114 -14.90 2.64 11.77
CA TYR A 114 -14.58 1.21 11.64
C TYR A 114 -13.21 0.90 12.27
N TRP A 115 -12.20 1.74 12.01
CA TRP A 115 -10.87 1.54 12.57
C TRP A 115 -10.82 1.66 14.10
N VAL A 116 -11.62 2.55 14.68
CA VAL A 116 -11.77 2.64 16.15
C VAL A 116 -12.39 1.35 16.71
N LEU A 117 -13.43 0.82 16.06
CA LEU A 117 -14.02 -0.47 16.44
C LEU A 117 -13.02 -1.61 16.32
N GLU A 118 -12.27 -1.66 15.23
CA GLU A 118 -11.30 -2.72 14.95
C GLU A 118 -10.13 -2.71 15.96
N LEU A 119 -9.68 -1.53 16.40
CA LEU A 119 -8.69 -1.41 17.48
C LEU A 119 -9.18 -1.98 18.80
N TYR A 120 -10.42 -1.68 19.18
CA TYR A 120 -11.03 -2.27 20.37
C TYR A 120 -11.22 -3.79 20.24
N ALA A 121 -11.68 -4.24 19.07
CA ALA A 121 -11.85 -5.66 18.77
C ALA A 121 -10.50 -6.41 18.83
N ASN A 122 -9.45 -5.84 18.25
CA ASN A 122 -8.08 -6.37 18.31
C ASN A 122 -7.60 -6.49 19.75
N PHE A 123 -7.70 -5.42 20.55
CA PHE A 123 -7.30 -5.41 21.95
C PHE A 123 -8.01 -6.49 22.76
N THR A 124 -9.34 -6.55 22.67
CA THR A 124 -10.13 -7.53 23.42
C THR A 124 -9.87 -8.96 22.96
N TYR A 125 -9.59 -9.18 21.68
CA TYR A 125 -9.28 -10.48 21.12
C TYR A 125 -7.92 -11.02 21.60
N PHE A 126 -6.87 -10.21 21.51
CA PHE A 126 -5.50 -10.63 21.83
C PHE A 126 -5.17 -10.62 23.33
N ASN A 127 -6.03 -10.02 24.16
CA ASN A 127 -5.93 -10.04 25.62
C ASN A 127 -6.97 -10.96 26.29
N GLY A 128 -7.67 -11.80 25.54
CA GLY A 128 -8.56 -12.84 26.10
C GLY A 128 -9.85 -12.32 26.73
N ILE A 129 -10.30 -11.11 26.35
CA ILE A 129 -11.50 -10.47 26.90
C ILE A 129 -12.75 -10.81 26.06
N ASN A 130 -12.66 -10.70 24.73
CA ASN A 130 -13.78 -10.99 23.83
C ASN A 130 -13.29 -11.53 22.49
N HIS A 131 -13.77 -12.72 22.11
CA HIS A 131 -13.35 -13.38 20.87
C HIS A 131 -14.27 -13.13 19.68
N ARG A 132 -15.52 -12.72 19.92
CA ARG A 132 -16.58 -12.69 18.90
C ARG A 132 -16.47 -11.47 17.99
N ILE A 133 -16.20 -10.30 18.57
CA ILE A 133 -16.24 -9.03 17.85
C ILE A 133 -15.20 -9.03 16.73
N PHE A 134 -13.93 -9.33 17.06
CA PHE A 134 -12.84 -9.35 16.09
C PHE A 134 -13.09 -10.33 14.93
N VAL A 135 -13.54 -11.56 15.23
CA VAL A 135 -13.83 -12.54 14.17
C VAL A 135 -14.98 -12.07 13.26
N SER A 136 -15.96 -11.35 13.79
CA SER A 136 -17.08 -10.83 13.01
C SER A 136 -16.75 -9.60 12.17
N THR A 137 -15.81 -8.75 12.60
CA THR A 137 -15.45 -7.51 11.90
C THR A 137 -14.29 -7.69 10.93
N ARG A 138 -13.44 -8.71 11.12
CA ARG A 138 -12.27 -9.00 10.29
C ARG A 138 -12.55 -9.13 8.78
N PRO A 139 -13.66 -9.72 8.29
CA PRO A 139 -13.96 -9.76 6.86
C PRO A 139 -14.13 -8.38 6.21
N LEU A 140 -14.46 -7.35 7.00
CA LEU A 140 -14.59 -5.97 6.51
C LEU A 140 -13.24 -5.25 6.43
N GLU A 141 -12.16 -5.79 7.01
CA GLU A 141 -10.86 -5.12 7.11
C GLU A 141 -10.30 -4.75 5.74
N ALA A 142 -10.29 -5.70 4.80
CA ALA A 142 -9.82 -5.46 3.44
C ALA A 142 -10.65 -4.38 2.73
N LEU A 143 -11.98 -4.39 2.91
CA LEU A 143 -12.88 -3.37 2.35
C LEU A 143 -12.64 -2.00 2.98
N CYS A 144 -12.26 -1.93 4.26
CA CYS A 144 -12.00 -0.67 4.94
C CYS A 144 -10.55 -0.17 4.76
N ARG A 145 -9.67 -0.99 4.20
CA ARG A 145 -8.24 -0.69 3.99
C ARG A 145 -7.88 -0.38 2.55
N ASP A 146 -8.38 -1.16 1.60
CA ASP A 146 -7.81 -1.27 0.25
C ASP A 146 -8.55 -0.59 -0.92
N PRO A 147 -9.84 -0.18 -0.86
CA PRO A 147 -10.53 0.35 -2.04
C PRO A 147 -9.86 1.54 -2.72
N TRP A 148 -9.28 2.45 -1.94
CA TRP A 148 -8.57 3.62 -2.46
C TRP A 148 -7.36 3.23 -3.30
N TRP A 149 -6.63 2.21 -2.87
CA TRP A 149 -5.49 1.69 -3.60
C TRP A 149 -5.91 0.99 -4.90
N VAL A 150 -6.98 0.19 -4.85
CA VAL A 150 -7.58 -0.43 -6.04
C VAL A 150 -7.98 0.65 -7.06
N PHE A 151 -8.67 1.69 -6.60
CA PHE A 151 -9.08 2.80 -7.43
C PHE A 151 -7.88 3.59 -7.99
N THR A 152 -6.87 3.91 -7.18
CA THR A 152 -5.65 4.60 -7.64
C THR A 152 -4.94 3.81 -8.74
N THR A 153 -4.82 2.49 -8.55
CA THR A 153 -4.21 1.60 -9.54
C THR A 153 -5.01 1.60 -10.84
N ALA A 154 -6.32 1.34 -10.75
CA ALA A 154 -7.20 1.33 -11.91
C ALA A 154 -7.21 2.68 -12.66
N ASN A 155 -7.27 3.80 -11.93
CA ASN A 155 -7.24 5.14 -12.50
C ASN A 155 -5.92 5.43 -13.22
N LEU A 156 -4.79 4.95 -12.69
CA LEU A 156 -3.49 5.11 -13.36
C LEU A 156 -3.46 4.35 -14.69
N PHE A 157 -3.85 3.07 -14.70
CA PHE A 157 -3.93 2.27 -15.93
C PHE A 157 -4.90 2.87 -16.94
N TRP A 158 -6.04 3.38 -16.47
CA TRP A 158 -7.01 4.09 -17.31
C TRP A 158 -6.39 5.32 -17.98
N ASN A 159 -5.71 6.18 -17.21
CA ASN A 159 -5.06 7.37 -17.76
C ASN A 159 -3.95 7.00 -18.75
N ILE A 160 -3.12 6.00 -18.44
CA ILE A 160 -2.07 5.53 -19.35
C ILE A 160 -2.66 5.10 -20.70
N LYS A 161 -3.73 4.30 -20.68
CA LYS A 161 -4.35 3.75 -21.88
C LYS A 161 -5.10 4.81 -22.69
N TYR A 162 -5.93 5.62 -22.04
CA TYR A 162 -6.88 6.50 -22.73
C TYR A 162 -6.42 7.95 -22.87
N ARG A 163 -5.64 8.47 -21.92
CA ARG A 163 -5.19 9.87 -21.93
C ARG A 163 -3.84 10.04 -22.61
N TYR A 164 -2.95 9.08 -22.40
CA TYR A 164 -1.61 9.13 -22.97
C TYR A 164 -1.43 8.20 -24.17
N GLU A 165 -2.34 7.22 -24.36
CA GLU A 165 -2.32 6.20 -25.41
C GLU A 165 -0.92 5.59 -25.62
N PHE A 166 -0.31 5.15 -24.51
CA PHE A 166 0.95 4.42 -24.53
C PHE A 166 0.73 2.93 -24.36
N GLY A 167 1.53 2.12 -25.06
CA GLY A 167 1.61 0.68 -24.80
C GLY A 167 2.46 0.38 -23.56
N LEU A 168 2.11 -0.66 -22.78
CA LEU A 168 2.88 -1.05 -21.58
C LEU A 168 4.36 -1.36 -21.90
N ILE A 169 4.64 -2.00 -23.04
CA ILE A 169 6.00 -2.33 -23.48
C ILE A 169 6.80 -1.06 -23.80
N GLU A 170 6.15 -0.08 -24.45
CA GLU A 170 6.76 1.20 -24.80
C GLU A 170 7.13 1.98 -23.53
N ILE A 171 6.24 2.00 -22.55
CA ILE A 171 6.48 2.63 -21.25
C ILE A 171 7.69 2.02 -20.55
N ILE A 172 7.80 0.69 -20.52
CA ILE A 172 8.93 -0.01 -19.89
C ILE A 172 10.24 0.32 -20.60
N ARG A 173 10.24 0.41 -21.94
CA ARG A 173 11.43 0.79 -22.72
C ARG A 173 11.87 2.22 -22.44
N VAL A 174 10.93 3.15 -22.32
CA VAL A 174 11.24 4.58 -22.09
C VAL A 174 11.60 4.85 -20.63
N SER A 175 10.93 4.19 -19.67
CA SER A 175 11.18 4.32 -18.24
C SER A 175 11.05 2.98 -17.53
N PRO A 176 12.15 2.21 -17.38
CA PRO A 176 12.15 0.95 -16.66
C PRO A 176 11.66 1.08 -15.20
N ARG A 177 11.98 2.20 -14.55
CA ARG A 177 11.52 2.52 -13.18
C ARG A 177 9.98 2.55 -13.08
N PHE A 178 9.34 3.13 -14.07
CA PHE A 178 7.87 3.17 -14.13
C PHE A 178 7.29 1.77 -14.40
N GLY A 179 7.99 0.94 -15.18
CA GLY A 179 7.66 -0.48 -15.33
C GLY A 179 7.64 -1.24 -14.00
N ILE A 180 8.71 -1.10 -13.20
CA ILE A 180 8.82 -1.72 -11.86
C ILE A 180 7.67 -1.24 -10.97
N LEU A 181 7.34 0.05 -11.04
CA LEU A 181 6.19 0.59 -10.32
C LEU A 181 4.88 -0.10 -10.68
N LEU A 182 4.54 -0.17 -11.97
CA LEU A 182 3.29 -0.80 -12.43
C LEU A 182 3.23 -2.27 -12.02
N PHE A 183 4.36 -2.97 -12.13
CA PHE A 183 4.48 -4.35 -11.66
C PHE A 183 4.21 -4.46 -10.16
N SER A 184 4.81 -3.59 -9.34
CA SER A 184 4.57 -3.53 -7.90
C SER A 184 3.10 -3.26 -7.56
N MET A 185 2.44 -2.37 -8.30
CA MET A 185 1.00 -2.13 -8.14
C MET A 185 0.19 -3.40 -8.44
N CYS A 186 0.44 -4.08 -9.56
CA CYS A 186 -0.24 -5.34 -9.89
C CYS A 186 -0.02 -6.42 -8.81
N LEU A 187 1.21 -6.56 -8.33
CA LEU A 187 1.55 -7.55 -7.32
C LEU A 187 0.87 -7.24 -5.98
N SER A 188 0.78 -5.96 -5.60
CA SER A 188 0.02 -5.57 -4.42
C SER A 188 -1.48 -5.90 -4.53
N LEU A 189 -2.10 -5.75 -5.71
CA LEU A 189 -3.50 -6.13 -5.94
C LEU A 189 -3.71 -7.64 -5.86
N LEU A 190 -2.76 -8.43 -6.38
CA LEU A 190 -2.78 -9.88 -6.24
C LEU A 190 -2.76 -10.29 -4.77
N PHE A 191 -1.89 -9.68 -3.96
CA PHE A 191 -1.82 -9.97 -2.53
C PHE A 191 -3.03 -9.48 -1.75
N ILE A 192 -3.68 -8.38 -2.14
CA ILE A 192 -4.98 -7.97 -1.57
C ILE A 192 -6.06 -9.03 -1.86
N ALA A 193 -6.09 -9.59 -3.07
CA ALA A 193 -7.04 -10.65 -3.40
C ALA A 193 -6.77 -11.92 -2.56
N LEU A 194 -5.51 -12.33 -2.42
CA LEU A 194 -5.13 -13.45 -1.56
C LEU A 194 -5.44 -13.19 -0.08
N ASP A 195 -5.25 -11.96 0.38
CA ASP A 195 -5.59 -11.53 1.73
C ASP A 195 -7.08 -11.65 2.01
N LEU A 196 -7.92 -11.20 1.08
CA LEU A 196 -9.37 -11.34 1.18
C LEU A 196 -9.78 -12.81 1.23
N LEU A 197 -9.21 -13.64 0.34
CA LEU A 197 -9.48 -15.08 0.32
C LEU A 197 -9.01 -15.77 1.61
N ALA A 198 -7.92 -15.31 2.22
CA ALA A 198 -7.37 -15.85 3.46
C ALA A 198 -8.20 -15.55 4.72
N VAL A 199 -9.03 -14.51 4.67
CA VAL A 199 -9.98 -14.18 5.75
C VAL A 199 -11.32 -14.93 5.58
N THR A 200 -11.58 -15.48 4.39
CA THR A 200 -12.74 -16.35 4.11
C THR A 200 -12.42 -17.82 4.33
N PRO A 201 -13.42 -18.72 4.48
CA PRO A 201 -13.16 -20.16 4.61
C PRO A 201 -12.56 -20.83 3.36
N VAL A 202 -12.33 -20.07 2.28
CA VAL A 202 -11.79 -20.57 1.01
C VAL A 202 -10.32 -21.01 1.14
N LEU A 203 -9.52 -20.31 1.94
CA LEU A 203 -8.12 -20.68 2.20
C LEU A 203 -7.95 -21.10 3.66
N ALA A 204 -7.64 -22.38 3.89
CA ALA A 204 -7.45 -22.94 5.23
C ALA A 204 -6.06 -22.61 5.82
N LEU A 205 -5.78 -21.33 6.10
CA LEU A 205 -4.47 -20.84 6.56
C LEU A 205 -4.31 -20.80 8.10
N GLY A 206 -5.20 -21.45 8.85
CA GLY A 206 -5.03 -21.60 10.31
C GLY A 206 -5.03 -20.29 11.11
N GLY A 207 -5.51 -19.18 10.53
CA GLY A 207 -5.65 -17.87 11.17
C GLY A 207 -4.49 -16.89 10.99
N ILE A 208 -3.34 -17.36 10.48
CA ILE A 208 -2.19 -16.50 10.13
C ILE A 208 -2.31 -16.11 8.66
N ASN A 209 -2.29 -14.80 8.42
CA ASN A 209 -2.43 -14.26 7.10
C ASN A 209 -1.21 -13.37 6.78
N PRO A 210 -0.27 -13.86 5.96
CA PRO A 210 0.91 -13.08 5.59
C PRO A 210 0.63 -12.13 4.41
N PHE A 211 -0.47 -12.29 3.67
CA PHE A 211 -0.67 -11.63 2.38
C PHE A 211 -0.88 -10.12 2.51
N TRP A 212 -1.56 -9.63 3.56
CA TRP A 212 -1.63 -8.18 3.81
C TRP A 212 -0.25 -7.54 4.01
N LYS A 213 0.72 -8.26 4.58
CA LYS A 213 2.09 -7.75 4.79
C LYS A 213 2.78 -7.58 3.44
N PHE A 214 2.65 -8.57 2.57
CA PHE A 214 3.13 -8.47 1.18
C PHE A 214 2.47 -7.33 0.43
N ALA A 215 1.13 -7.23 0.49
CA ALA A 215 0.41 -6.12 -0.12
C ALA A 215 0.93 -4.76 0.38
N SER A 216 1.15 -4.63 1.69
CA SER A 216 1.67 -3.41 2.31
C SER A 216 3.08 -3.07 1.82
N VAL A 217 3.99 -4.05 1.73
CA VAL A 217 5.34 -3.85 1.20
C VAL A 217 5.30 -3.36 -0.24
N PHE A 218 4.52 -4.00 -1.12
CA PHE A 218 4.45 -3.60 -2.54
C PHE A 218 3.76 -2.26 -2.74
N LYS A 219 2.81 -1.89 -1.88
CA LYS A 219 2.25 -0.53 -1.83
C LYS A 219 3.32 0.51 -1.48
N CYS A 220 3.99 0.33 -0.34
CA CYS A 220 5.07 1.22 0.11
C CYS A 220 6.22 1.32 -0.91
N LEU A 221 6.49 0.22 -1.63
CA LEU A 221 7.52 0.18 -2.67
C LEU A 221 7.17 1.11 -3.84
N THR A 222 5.90 1.14 -4.27
CA THR A 222 5.45 2.10 -5.28
C THR A 222 5.64 3.54 -4.81
N ASP A 223 5.48 3.78 -3.50
CA ASP A 223 5.64 5.11 -2.96
C ASP A 223 7.09 5.58 -2.96
N THR A 224 7.98 4.67 -2.61
CA THR A 224 9.43 4.88 -2.61
C THR A 224 9.97 5.06 -4.04
N ILE A 225 9.44 4.32 -5.03
CA ILE A 225 9.84 4.45 -6.44
C ILE A 225 9.37 5.80 -7.04
N ILE A 226 8.23 6.35 -6.57
CA ILE A 226 7.64 7.59 -7.10
C ILE A 226 8.34 8.87 -6.67
N LEU A 227 9.19 8.83 -5.62
CA LEU A 227 9.69 10.04 -4.94
C LEU A 227 10.10 11.17 -5.90
N ASP A 228 10.82 10.89 -6.99
CA ASP A 228 11.38 11.98 -7.82
C ASP A 228 10.80 12.16 -9.24
N ASP A 229 10.03 11.21 -9.78
CA ASP A 229 9.97 11.06 -11.24
C ASP A 229 8.58 10.83 -11.85
N PHE A 230 7.48 10.80 -11.09
CA PHE A 230 6.20 10.42 -11.70
C PHE A 230 5.71 11.42 -12.76
N LYS A 231 5.64 12.71 -12.44
CA LYS A 231 5.27 13.75 -13.41
C LYS A 231 6.36 13.93 -14.47
N THR A 232 7.63 13.90 -14.07
CA THR A 232 8.76 14.03 -14.99
C THR A 232 8.82 12.89 -16.01
N ALA A 233 8.55 11.65 -15.61
CA ALA A 233 8.51 10.49 -16.49
C ALA A 233 7.31 10.55 -17.44
N LEU A 234 6.12 10.93 -16.94
CA LEU A 234 4.94 11.17 -17.79
C LEU A 234 5.15 12.33 -18.77
N ASP A 235 5.78 13.42 -18.33
CA ASP A 235 6.10 14.56 -19.19
C ASP A 235 7.22 14.20 -20.20
N LYS A 236 8.18 13.35 -19.83
CA LYS A 236 9.18 12.79 -20.76
C LYS A 236 8.52 11.88 -21.79
N LEU A 237 7.62 11.00 -21.36
CA LEU A 237 6.82 10.12 -22.23
C LEU A 237 5.97 10.97 -23.20
N SER A 238 5.21 11.94 -22.69
CA SER A 238 4.40 12.85 -23.50
C SER A 238 5.24 13.61 -24.53
N ARG A 239 6.43 14.11 -24.15
CA ARG A 239 7.35 14.78 -25.07
C ARG A 239 7.90 13.81 -26.12
N HIS A 240 8.20 12.56 -25.76
CA HIS A 240 8.66 11.55 -26.70
C HIS A 240 7.60 11.25 -27.78
N LYS A 241 6.34 11.06 -27.37
CA LYS A 241 5.22 10.86 -28.32
C LYS A 241 4.97 12.08 -29.19
N MET A 242 5.01 13.27 -28.59
CA MET A 242 4.89 14.53 -29.33
C MET A 242 5.98 14.64 -30.40
N ASN A 243 7.24 14.33 -30.07
CA ASN A 243 8.34 14.32 -31.04
C ASN A 243 8.17 13.28 -32.14
N GLN A 244 7.65 12.08 -31.84
CA GLN A 244 7.34 11.08 -32.87
C GLN A 244 6.22 11.54 -33.82
N ILE A 245 5.17 12.20 -33.29
CA ILE A 245 4.07 12.75 -34.09
C ILE A 245 4.56 13.90 -34.97
N TYR A 246 5.39 14.81 -34.44
CA TYR A 246 5.93 15.93 -35.24
C TYR A 246 6.98 15.50 -36.28
N GLN A 247 7.58 14.31 -36.18
CA GLN A 247 8.51 13.79 -37.18
C GLN A 247 7.84 13.21 -38.45
N LEU A 248 6.50 13.15 -38.53
CA LEU A 248 5.74 12.72 -39.70
C LEU A 248 4.54 13.69 -39.91
N PRO A 249 4.41 14.52 -40.98
CA PRO A 249 5.04 14.50 -42.31
C PRO A 249 5.51 15.89 -42.83
N PHE A 250 6.82 16.12 -42.95
CA PHE A 250 7.38 17.14 -43.86
C PHE A 250 8.68 16.67 -44.57
N SER A 251 9.00 15.38 -44.52
CA SER A 251 10.21 14.82 -45.11
C SER A 251 9.91 13.90 -46.29
N ASN A 252 9.09 14.33 -47.25
CA ASN A 252 9.03 13.74 -48.60
C ASN A 252 8.42 14.73 -49.61
N SER A 253 9.10 15.86 -49.81
CA SER A 253 8.88 16.75 -50.96
C SER A 253 10.24 17.26 -51.40
N GLY A 254 10.94 16.44 -52.18
CA GLY A 254 12.24 16.71 -52.77
C GLY A 254 12.59 15.61 -53.75
#